data_AF-A0A917CQQ4-F1
#
_entry.id   AF-A0A917CQQ4-F1
#
_cell.length_a   1.000
_cell.length_b   1.000
_cell.length_c   1.000
_cell.angle_alpha   90.00
_cell.angle_beta   90.00
_cell.angle_gamma   90.00
#
_symmetry.space_group_name_H-M   'P 1'
#
loop_
_entity.id
_entity.type
_entity.pdbx_description
1 polymer ?
#
loop_
_entity_poly.entity_id
_entity_poly.type
_entity_poly.pdbx_seq_one_letter_code
_entity_poly.pdbx_strand_id
1 'polypeptide(L)'
;MEFADGHRVLLAPSEAVRDFVTTTYHFDETRIHPVTHSASGDTVTVVAGDLTVKFVVGGQTALGRLLGLVPSPIAVAPWFCTITDPIARVVLRGVRTRGTAGYGRREYYGARGQRRVVSAEVTWKGDDMGHLAPVTPPVTFGFGSTPAAPSTTRITTTIDE
;
A
#
# COMPACT_ATOMS: atom_id res chain seq x y z
N MET A 1 -8.60 -0.42 -5.42
CA MET A 1 -8.03 0.00 -6.73
C MET A 1 -8.64 1.34 -7.11
N GLU A 2 -7.90 2.18 -7.81
CA GLU A 2 -8.34 3.50 -8.30
C GLU A 2 -8.10 3.53 -9.82
N PHE A 3 -9.11 3.92 -10.59
CA PHE A 3 -9.03 4.02 -12.05
C PHE A 3 -8.57 5.42 -12.48
N ALA A 4 -8.28 5.59 -13.78
CA ALA A 4 -7.79 6.85 -14.33
C ALA A 4 -8.79 8.01 -14.20
N ASP A 5 -10.09 7.71 -14.12
CA ASP A 5 -11.17 8.66 -13.86
C ASP A 5 -11.36 8.99 -12.37
N GLY A 6 -10.58 8.35 -11.49
CA GLY A 6 -10.65 8.51 -10.04
C GLY A 6 -11.65 7.57 -9.36
N HIS A 7 -12.38 6.72 -10.08
CA HIS A 7 -13.32 5.76 -9.49
C HIS A 7 -12.59 4.73 -8.64
N ARG A 8 -13.07 4.49 -7.41
CA ARG A 8 -12.42 3.63 -6.43
C ARG A 8 -13.27 2.41 -6.11
N VAL A 9 -12.65 1.25 -6.27
CA VAL A 9 -13.27 -0.04 -5.96
C VAL A 9 -12.52 -0.73 -4.83
N LEU A 10 -13.23 -1.13 -3.77
CA LEU A 10 -12.75 -2.02 -2.74
C LEU A 10 -13.14 -3.47 -3.07
N LEU A 11 -12.14 -4.34 -3.19
CA LEU A 11 -12.32 -5.79 -3.29
C LEU A 11 -12.02 -6.38 -1.91
N ALA A 12 -13.04 -6.79 -1.18
CA ALA A 12 -12.90 -7.29 0.19
C ALA A 12 -13.18 -8.80 0.26
N PRO A 13 -12.40 -9.55 1.07
CA PRO A 13 -12.60 -10.99 1.24
C PRO A 13 -13.85 -11.36 2.05
N SER A 14 -14.40 -10.42 2.82
CA SER A 14 -15.60 -10.62 3.64
C SER A 14 -16.26 -9.28 3.98
N GLU A 15 -17.51 -9.33 4.42
CA GLU A 15 -18.25 -8.15 4.89
C GLU A 15 -17.55 -7.48 6.08
N ALA A 16 -17.05 -8.27 7.03
CA ALA A 16 -16.33 -7.74 8.19
C ALA A 16 -15.10 -6.90 7.78
N VAL A 17 -14.34 -7.35 6.77
CA VAL A 17 -13.20 -6.58 6.25
C VAL A 17 -13.67 -5.35 5.50
N ARG A 18 -14.71 -5.45 4.66
CA ARG A 18 -15.31 -4.30 3.98
C ARG A 18 -15.70 -3.24 5.00
N ASP A 19 -16.49 -3.60 6.00
CA ASP A 19 -17.05 -2.68 6.99
C ASP A 19 -15.95 -2.03 7.82
N PHE A 20 -14.95 -2.81 8.24
CA PHE A 20 -13.78 -2.27 8.93
C PHE A 20 -13.03 -1.25 8.08
N VAL A 21 -12.71 -1.58 6.83
CA VAL A 21 -11.93 -0.71 5.94
C VAL A 21 -12.72 0.56 5.57
N THR A 22 -14.04 0.44 5.38
CA THR A 22 -14.90 1.59 5.06
C THR A 22 -15.16 2.52 6.25
N THR A 23 -14.86 2.10 7.49
CA THR A 23 -14.80 3.04 8.62
C THR A 23 -13.70 4.09 8.46
N THR A 24 -12.65 3.76 7.70
CA THR A 24 -11.44 4.59 7.57
C THR A 24 -11.33 5.22 6.19
N TYR A 25 -11.74 4.52 5.14
CA TYR A 25 -11.56 4.95 3.74
C TYR A 25 -12.85 4.92 2.94
N HIS A 26 -13.07 5.94 2.12
CA HIS A 26 -14.21 6.01 1.22
C HIS A 26 -13.89 5.35 -0.14
N PHE A 27 -14.83 4.54 -0.62
CA PHE A 27 -14.81 3.90 -1.94
C PHE A 27 -16.17 4.11 -2.61
N ASP A 28 -16.13 4.34 -3.92
CA ASP A 28 -17.33 4.52 -4.75
C ASP A 28 -18.08 3.19 -4.94
N GLU A 29 -17.34 2.08 -4.92
CA GLU A 29 -17.88 0.74 -5.08
C GLU A 29 -17.16 -0.26 -4.16
N THR A 30 -17.91 -1.22 -3.63
CA THR A 30 -17.35 -2.34 -2.86
C THR A 30 -17.86 -3.66 -3.40
N ARG A 31 -16.99 -4.66 -3.52
CA ARG A 31 -17.35 -6.02 -3.92
C ARG A 31 -16.75 -7.04 -2.97
N ILE A 32 -17.52 -8.07 -2.64
CA ILE A 32 -17.05 -9.19 -1.83
C ILE A 32 -16.57 -10.31 -2.75
N HIS A 33 -15.27 -10.61 -2.72
CA HIS A 33 -14.65 -11.69 -3.48
C HIS A 33 -13.52 -12.33 -2.67
N PRO A 34 -13.27 -13.65 -2.79
CA PRO A 34 -12.06 -14.24 -2.25
C PRO A 34 -10.83 -13.48 -2.73
N VAL A 35 -10.00 -13.05 -1.79
CA VAL A 35 -8.71 -12.41 -2.09
C VAL A 35 -7.62 -13.43 -1.79
N THR A 36 -6.88 -13.82 -2.82
CA THR A 36 -5.75 -14.72 -2.68
C THR A 36 -4.46 -13.97 -2.94
N HIS A 37 -3.45 -14.29 -2.15
CA HIS A 37 -2.09 -13.78 -2.31
C HIS A 37 -1.14 -14.96 -2.30
N SER A 38 -0.30 -15.05 -3.32
CA SER A 38 0.77 -16.04 -3.40
C SER A 38 2.08 -15.38 -3.82
N ALA A 39 3.18 -15.93 -3.34
CA ALA A 39 4.52 -15.50 -3.70
C ALA A 39 5.34 -16.73 -4.09
N SER A 40 5.99 -16.68 -5.25
CA SER A 40 6.90 -17.70 -5.75
C SER A 40 8.17 -17.03 -6.26
N GLY A 41 9.28 -17.24 -5.55
CA GLY A 41 10.52 -16.52 -5.81
C GLY A 41 10.34 -15.00 -5.62
N ASP A 42 10.59 -14.25 -6.69
CA ASP A 42 10.40 -12.80 -6.76
C ASP A 42 9.04 -12.39 -7.33
N THR A 43 8.23 -13.35 -7.78
CA THR A 43 6.92 -13.09 -8.37
C THR A 43 5.84 -13.16 -7.30
N VAL A 44 5.01 -12.12 -7.24
CA VAL A 44 3.83 -12.07 -6.37
C VAL A 44 2.58 -12.01 -7.25
N THR A 45 1.59 -12.80 -6.88
CA THR A 45 0.28 -12.82 -7.54
C THR A 45 -0.81 -12.53 -6.53
N VAL A 46 -1.71 -11.62 -6.87
CA VAL A 46 -2.92 -11.31 -6.13
C VAL A 46 -4.11 -11.51 -7.06
N VAL A 47 -5.08 -12.33 -6.64
CA VAL A 47 -6.33 -12.54 -7.38
C VAL A 47 -7.50 -12.18 -6.48
N ALA A 48 -8.41 -11.37 -6.99
CA ALA A 48 -9.60 -10.91 -6.27
C ALA A 48 -10.77 -10.69 -7.26
N GLY A 49 -11.60 -11.72 -7.45
CA GLY A 49 -12.69 -11.69 -8.42
C GLY A 49 -12.18 -11.44 -9.84
N ASP A 50 -12.65 -10.36 -10.47
CA ASP A 50 -12.24 -9.96 -11.83
C ASP A 50 -10.82 -9.36 -11.91
N LEU A 51 -10.15 -9.14 -10.77
CA LEU A 51 -8.79 -8.59 -10.71
C LEU A 51 -7.75 -9.71 -10.62
N THR A 52 -6.77 -9.68 -11.52
CA THR A 52 -5.50 -10.40 -11.36
C THR A 52 -4.35 -9.42 -11.45
N VAL A 53 -3.49 -9.42 -10.44
CA VAL A 53 -2.26 -8.62 -10.40
C VAL A 53 -1.11 -9.58 -10.23
N LYS A 54 -0.15 -9.55 -11.14
CA LYS A 54 1.11 -10.28 -11.04
C LYS A 54 2.25 -9.29 -11.17
N PHE A 55 3.19 -9.29 -10.24
CA PHE A 55 4.33 -8.39 -10.30
C PHE A 55 5.62 -9.05 -9.82
N VAL A 56 6.75 -8.55 -10.34
CA VAL A 56 8.08 -9.04 -10.00
C VAL A 56 8.79 -8.05 -9.09
N VAL A 57 9.32 -8.57 -7.99
CA VAL A 57 10.02 -7.81 -6.95
C VAL A 57 11.53 -7.85 -7.20
N GLY A 58 12.08 -6.73 -7.65
CA GLY A 58 13.52 -6.55 -7.91
C GLY A 58 14.36 -6.24 -6.66
N GLY A 59 15.55 -5.67 -6.86
CA GLY A 59 16.48 -5.38 -5.77
C GLY A 59 15.98 -4.35 -4.74
N GLN A 60 16.68 -4.27 -3.60
CA GLN A 60 16.42 -3.25 -2.57
C GLN A 60 16.60 -1.83 -3.12
N THR A 61 15.72 -0.91 -2.73
CA THR A 61 15.88 0.52 -3.01
C THR A 61 16.89 1.15 -2.04
N ALA A 62 17.36 2.38 -2.35
CA ALA A 62 18.21 3.12 -1.41
C ALA A 62 17.48 3.35 -0.07
N LEU A 63 16.19 3.71 -0.13
CA LEU A 63 15.34 3.80 1.06
C LEU A 63 15.23 2.46 1.79
N GLY A 64 15.06 1.36 1.07
CA GLY A 64 15.00 0.02 1.65
C GLY A 64 16.26 -0.35 2.44
N ARG A 65 17.43 0.06 1.96
CA ARG A 65 18.70 -0.11 2.68
C ARG A 65 18.76 0.76 3.93
N LEU A 66 18.36 2.03 3.85
CA LEU A 66 18.31 2.95 4.99
C LEU A 66 17.35 2.45 6.08
N LEU A 67 16.16 1.98 5.70
CA LEU A 67 15.20 1.38 6.62
C LEU A 67 15.75 0.09 7.27
N GLY A 68 16.62 -0.63 6.57
CA GLY A 68 17.31 -1.81 7.11
C GLY A 68 18.34 -1.50 8.19
N LEU A 69 18.77 -0.23 8.34
CA LEU A 69 19.69 0.20 9.40
C LEU A 69 18.98 0.37 10.75
N VAL A 70 17.65 0.52 10.74
CA VAL A 70 16.86 0.72 11.95
C VAL A 70 16.44 -0.64 12.50
N PRO A 71 16.79 -0.99 13.75
CA PRO A 71 16.32 -2.22 14.38
C PRO A 71 14.79 -2.34 14.33
N SER A 72 14.28 -3.53 14.02
CA SER A 72 12.85 -3.75 13.80
C SER A 72 11.95 -3.24 14.94
N PRO A 73 12.29 -3.38 16.24
CA PRO A 73 11.45 -2.86 17.33
C PRO A 73 11.31 -1.34 17.31
N ILE A 74 12.36 -0.63 16.86
CA ILE A 74 12.37 0.83 16.74
C ILE A 74 11.57 1.25 15.51
N ALA A 75 11.79 0.58 14.37
CA ALA A 75 11.14 0.93 13.10
C ALA A 75 9.60 0.86 13.14
N VAL A 76 9.04 0.03 14.03
CA VAL A 76 7.59 -0.14 14.19
C VAL A 76 7.01 0.63 15.37
N ALA A 77 7.84 1.30 16.17
CA ALA A 77 7.36 2.01 17.34
C ALA A 77 6.60 3.29 16.94
N PRO A 78 5.41 3.57 17.53
CA PRO A 78 4.62 4.77 17.20
C PRO A 78 5.39 6.10 17.37
N TRP A 79 6.23 6.21 18.40
CA TRP A 79 7.07 7.40 18.62
C TRP A 79 8.06 7.62 17.47
N PHE A 80 8.64 6.54 16.94
CA PHE A 80 9.60 6.61 15.85
C PHE A 80 8.92 6.97 14.52
N CYS A 81 7.73 6.40 14.28
CA CYS A 81 6.90 6.76 13.12
C CYS A 81 6.49 8.25 13.15
N THR A 82 6.25 8.79 14.34
CA THR A 82 5.90 10.20 14.54
C THR A 82 7.06 11.13 14.21
N ILE A 83 8.27 10.80 14.67
CA ILE A 83 9.48 11.62 14.42
C ILE A 83 9.89 11.59 12.95
N THR A 84 9.68 10.47 12.27
CA THR A 84 10.10 10.29 10.86
C THR A 84 9.07 10.79 9.84
N ASP A 85 7.82 11.02 10.23
CA ASP A 85 6.74 11.50 9.33
C ASP A 85 7.08 12.81 8.59
N PRO A 86 7.64 13.86 9.22
CA PRO A 86 8.02 15.08 8.51
C PRO A 86 9.10 14.83 7.46
N ILE A 87 10.06 13.95 7.74
CA ILE A 87 11.14 13.60 6.81
C ILE A 87 10.56 12.81 5.63
N ALA A 88 9.68 11.84 5.91
CA ALA A 88 9.01 11.05 4.88
C ALA A 88 8.21 11.96 3.93
N ARG A 89 7.46 12.93 4.45
CA ARG A 89 6.66 13.88 3.65
C ARG A 89 7.51 14.74 2.70
N VAL A 90 8.71 15.14 3.16
CA VAL A 90 9.61 16.00 2.39
C VAL A 90 10.35 15.20 1.33
N VAL A 91 10.86 14.02 1.68
CA VAL A 91 11.70 13.20 0.80
C VAL A 91 10.86 12.40 -0.20
N LEU A 92 9.66 11.99 0.19
CA LEU A 92 8.78 11.14 -0.61
C LEU A 92 7.41 11.81 -0.72
N ARG A 93 7.21 12.60 -1.79
CA ARG A 93 5.93 13.27 -2.04
C ARG A 93 4.79 12.26 -2.00
N GLY A 94 3.81 12.53 -1.14
CA GLY A 94 2.63 11.68 -0.94
C GLY A 94 2.75 10.68 0.22
N VAL A 95 3.95 10.31 0.67
CA VAL A 95 4.12 9.31 1.74
C VAL A 95 3.85 9.94 3.11
N ARG A 96 3.11 9.21 3.94
CA ARG A 96 2.90 9.54 5.36
C ARG A 96 3.14 8.29 6.20
N THR A 97 3.79 8.46 7.36
CA THR A 97 4.02 7.38 8.34
C THR A 97 3.08 7.48 9.55
N ARG A 98 2.29 8.56 9.63
CA ARG A 98 1.26 8.76 10.66
C ARG A 98 0.01 9.43 10.08
N GLY A 99 -1.15 8.98 10.53
CA GLY A 99 -2.45 9.55 10.17
C GLY A 99 -3.54 9.23 11.19
N THR A 100 -4.76 9.65 10.86
CA THR A 100 -5.97 9.35 11.64
C THR A 100 -6.73 8.21 11.00
N ALA A 101 -7.12 7.19 11.77
CA ALA A 101 -7.94 6.06 11.30
C ALA A 101 -9.46 6.29 11.51
N GLY A 102 -9.87 7.55 11.66
CA GLY A 102 -11.24 7.91 12.06
C GLY A 102 -11.55 7.55 13.52
N TYR A 103 -12.61 8.15 14.05
CA TYR A 103 -13.14 7.86 15.41
C TYR A 103 -12.11 8.03 16.54
N GLY A 104 -11.26 9.07 16.48
CA GLY A 104 -10.25 9.35 17.51
C GLY A 104 -8.97 8.52 17.42
N ARG A 105 -8.99 7.42 16.68
CA ARG A 105 -7.87 6.48 16.56
C ARG A 105 -6.72 7.03 15.72
N ARG A 106 -5.49 6.69 16.11
CA ARG A 106 -4.26 7.05 15.39
C ARG A 106 -3.65 5.83 14.72
N GLU A 107 -3.21 5.99 13.48
CA GLU A 107 -2.56 4.92 12.73
C GLU A 107 -1.11 5.29 12.42
N TYR A 108 -0.22 4.32 12.61
CA TYR A 108 1.21 4.44 12.39
C TYR A 108 1.68 3.35 11.42
N TYR A 109 2.49 3.75 10.44
CA TYR A 109 3.12 2.84 9.48
C TYR A 109 4.60 2.72 9.75
N GLY A 110 4.96 1.64 10.43
CA GLY A 110 6.34 1.22 10.63
C GLY A 110 6.89 0.55 9.38
N ALA A 111 7.51 1.32 8.48
CA ALA A 111 8.11 0.80 7.26
C ALA A 111 9.43 0.07 7.54
N ARG A 112 9.56 -1.14 7.00
CA ARG A 112 10.74 -2.01 7.15
C ARG A 112 11.17 -2.53 5.79
N GLY A 113 12.17 -1.89 5.22
CA GLY A 113 12.72 -2.28 3.93
C GLY A 113 11.76 -2.00 2.76
N GLN A 114 12.36 -1.80 1.59
CA GLN A 114 11.66 -1.50 0.36
C GLN A 114 12.42 -2.08 -0.82
N ARG A 115 11.68 -2.67 -1.75
CA ARG A 115 12.21 -3.27 -2.98
C ARG A 115 11.47 -2.69 -4.18
N ARG A 116 12.16 -2.60 -5.32
CA ARG A 116 11.54 -2.14 -6.57
C ARG A 116 10.54 -3.17 -7.08
N VAL A 117 9.44 -2.70 -7.66
CA VAL A 117 8.65 -3.51 -8.59
C VAL A 117 9.22 -3.27 -9.97
N VAL A 118 9.62 -4.33 -10.67
CA VAL A 118 10.34 -4.22 -11.96
C VAL A 118 9.49 -4.61 -13.16
N SER A 119 8.43 -5.37 -12.93
CA SER A 119 7.37 -5.61 -13.90
C SER A 119 6.05 -5.82 -13.16
N ALA A 120 4.95 -5.49 -13.83
CA ALA A 120 3.61 -5.83 -13.40
C ALA A 120 2.75 -6.13 -14.63
N GLU A 121 1.91 -7.14 -14.50
CA GLU A 121 0.82 -7.52 -15.39
C GLU A 121 -0.46 -7.39 -14.56
N VAL A 122 -1.41 -6.59 -15.02
CA VAL A 122 -2.66 -6.36 -14.30
C VAL A 122 -3.81 -6.54 -15.27
N THR A 123 -4.72 -7.44 -14.95
CA THR A 123 -5.97 -7.61 -15.68
C THR A 123 -7.16 -7.29 -14.80
N TRP A 124 -8.14 -6.61 -15.38
CA TRP A 124 -9.43 -6.32 -14.74
C TRP A 124 -10.55 -6.67 -15.71
N LYS A 125 -11.45 -7.58 -15.31
CA LYS A 125 -12.55 -8.07 -16.17
C LYS A 125 -12.07 -8.63 -17.51
N GLY A 126 -10.85 -9.16 -17.54
CA GLY A 126 -10.22 -9.69 -18.75
C GLY A 126 -9.41 -8.67 -19.55
N ASP A 127 -9.55 -7.38 -19.28
CA ASP A 127 -8.82 -6.32 -19.99
C ASP A 127 -7.44 -6.09 -19.35
N ASP A 128 -6.42 -5.92 -20.19
CA ASP A 128 -5.08 -5.51 -19.76
C ASP A 128 -5.07 -4.04 -19.34
N MET A 129 -4.53 -3.76 -18.15
CA MET A 129 -4.52 -2.41 -17.57
C MET A 129 -3.27 -1.60 -17.94
N GLY A 130 -2.45 -2.08 -18.88
CA GLY A 130 -1.27 -1.42 -19.39
C GLY A 130 0.02 -1.76 -18.65
N HIS A 131 1.10 -1.11 -19.08
CA HIS A 131 2.45 -1.36 -18.58
C HIS A 131 2.72 -0.68 -17.23
N LEU A 132 3.68 -1.24 -16.49
CA LEU A 132 4.18 -0.64 -15.26
C LEU A 132 4.67 0.81 -15.51
N ALA A 133 4.01 1.76 -14.85
CA ALA A 133 4.29 3.19 -14.96
C ALA A 133 4.47 3.83 -13.58
N PRO A 134 5.05 5.04 -13.50
CA PRO A 134 5.07 5.81 -12.26
C PRO A 134 3.66 6.05 -11.71
N VAL A 135 3.49 5.94 -10.39
CA VAL A 135 2.23 6.27 -9.71
C VAL A 135 2.07 7.78 -9.67
N THR A 136 1.40 8.33 -10.69
CA THR A 136 1.15 9.77 -10.83
C THR A 136 -0.21 10.00 -11.50
N PRO A 137 -1.11 10.80 -10.92
CA PRO A 137 -0.96 11.47 -9.62
C PRO A 137 -0.88 10.47 -8.45
N PRO A 138 -0.39 10.88 -7.27
CA PRO A 138 -0.41 10.02 -6.08
C PRO A 138 -1.84 9.52 -5.82
N VAL A 139 -1.99 8.25 -5.49
CA VAL A 139 -3.29 7.69 -5.09
C VAL A 139 -3.86 8.42 -3.90
N THR A 140 -5.18 8.52 -3.87
CA THR A 140 -5.91 9.43 -2.97
C THR A 140 -6.72 8.70 -1.90
N PHE A 141 -6.63 7.37 -1.84
CA PHE A 141 -7.12 6.55 -0.73
C PHE A 141 -5.99 6.27 0.27
N GLY A 142 -6.29 6.24 1.56
CA GLY A 142 -5.24 6.25 2.60
C GLY A 142 -5.05 7.62 3.23
N PHE A 143 -4.39 7.67 4.38
CA PHE A 143 -3.84 8.94 4.88
C PHE A 143 -2.50 9.30 4.22
N GLY A 144 -1.91 8.38 3.44
CA GLY A 144 -0.70 8.57 2.66
C GLY A 144 -0.74 7.74 1.38
N SER A 145 0.02 8.18 0.40
CA SER A 145 0.21 7.54 -0.90
C SER A 145 1.56 6.81 -0.94
N THR A 146 1.88 6.23 -2.10
CA THR A 146 3.16 5.56 -2.36
C THR A 146 4.14 6.50 -3.07
N PRO A 147 5.46 6.22 -3.06
CA PRO A 147 6.39 6.89 -3.95
C PRO A 147 6.00 6.68 -5.42
N ALA A 148 6.26 7.68 -6.26
CA ALA A 148 5.96 7.59 -7.70
C ALA A 148 6.64 6.39 -8.37
N ALA A 149 7.86 6.03 -7.96
CA ALA A 149 8.54 4.84 -8.47
C ALA A 149 7.90 3.56 -7.87
N PRO A 150 7.38 2.63 -8.70
CA PRO A 150 6.75 1.41 -8.21
C PRO A 150 7.66 0.59 -7.29
N SER A 151 7.16 0.29 -6.10
CA SER A 151 7.91 -0.41 -5.06
C SER A 151 6.99 -1.16 -4.10
N THR A 152 7.52 -2.22 -3.51
CA THR A 152 6.90 -2.91 -2.37
C THR A 152 7.63 -2.51 -1.10
N THR A 153 6.86 -2.14 -0.08
CA THR A 153 7.37 -1.76 1.24
C THR A 153 6.71 -2.68 2.25
N ARG A 154 7.49 -3.33 3.11
CA ARG A 154 6.91 -4.10 4.21
C ARG A 154 6.58 -3.12 5.32
N ILE A 155 5.32 -3.08 5.73
CA ILE A 155 4.82 -2.16 6.75
C ILE A 155 4.25 -2.96 7.91
N THR A 156 4.49 -2.49 9.12
CA THR A 156 3.70 -2.88 10.28
C THR A 156 2.80 -1.71 10.64
N THR A 157 1.49 -1.98 10.66
CA THR A 157 0.48 -1.01 11.07
C THR A 157 0.18 -1.17 12.54
N THR A 158 0.23 -0.06 13.28
CA THR A 158 -0.23 0.03 14.66
C THR A 158 -1.38 1.02 14.73
N ILE A 159 -2.48 0.62 15.35
CA ILE A 159 -3.66 1.46 15.59
C ILE A 159 -3.74 1.67 17.11
N ASP A 160 -3.60 2.92 17.54
CA ASP A 160 -3.78 3.33 18.93
C ASP A 160 -5.17 3.97 19.11
N GLU A 161 -5.79 3.72 20.26
CA GLU A 161 -7.07 4.29 20.70
C GLU A 161 -6.96 5.71 21.26
#